data_AF-A0A956BMW8-F1
#
_entry.id   AF-A0A956BMW8-F1
#
_cell.length_a   1.000
_cell.length_b   1.000
_cell.length_c   1.000
_cell.angle_alpha   90.00
_cell.angle_beta   90.00
_cell.angle_gamma   90.00
#
_symmetry.space_group_name_H-M   'P 1'
#
loop_
_entity.id
_entity.type
_entity.pdbx_description
1 polymer ?
#
loop_
_entity_poly.entity_id
_entity_poly.type
_entity_poly.pdbx_seq_one_letter_code
_entity_poly.pdbx_strand_id
1 'polypeptide(L)'
;MSQGACRMARLAGGLARTATPSGAVPSYIPAMTAHRYPLGPAWPVLFAQLGVRTADVLRLAGLPTDLFALPDPRVTGAAYLRLAGAFADLAPRPDLAVRLAEHIRPETFDPPLFAALCSADLTTAVERLARFKPLLAPIRLHVVHGD
;
A
#
# COMPACT_ATOMS: atom_id res chain seq x y z
N MET A 1 17.67 65.84 -38.71
CA MET A 1 16.37 65.86 -39.40
C MET A 1 16.17 64.48 -40.02
N SER A 2 15.50 63.59 -39.28
CA SER A 2 14.20 62.96 -39.61
C SER A 2 14.32 61.80 -40.61
N GLN A 3 14.34 60.54 -40.17
CA GLN A 3 13.20 59.63 -39.88
C GLN A 3 12.19 59.43 -41.02
N GLY A 4 11.87 58.14 -41.23
CA GLY A 4 10.75 57.60 -42.02
C GLY A 4 11.10 56.16 -42.47
N ALA A 5 10.81 55.09 -41.71
CA ALA A 5 9.49 54.42 -41.58
C ALA A 5 8.97 53.94 -42.96
N CYS A 6 8.32 52.79 -43.16
CA CYS A 6 7.58 51.90 -42.28
C CYS A 6 7.23 50.63 -43.08
N ARG A 7 7.25 49.48 -42.39
CA ARG A 7 6.41 48.27 -42.54
C ARG A 7 6.07 47.70 -43.94
N MET A 8 6.57 46.50 -44.16
CA MET A 8 5.98 45.47 -45.02
C MET A 8 4.94 44.64 -44.23
N ALA A 9 3.70 44.59 -44.73
CA ALA A 9 2.67 43.64 -44.30
C ALA A 9 1.71 43.33 -45.46
N ARG A 10 1.54 42.05 -45.79
CA ARG A 10 0.33 41.37 -46.30
C ARG A 10 0.74 39.94 -46.73
N LEU A 11 0.35 38.87 -46.04
CA LEU A 11 -0.97 38.22 -45.93
C LEU A 11 -1.53 37.76 -47.28
N ALA A 12 -1.16 36.54 -47.67
CA ALA A 12 -1.96 35.56 -48.40
C ALA A 12 -2.04 34.32 -47.48
N GLY A 13 -3.10 33.55 -47.32
CA GLY A 13 -4.36 33.39 -48.03
C GLY A 13 -4.76 31.90 -47.91
N GLY A 14 -5.95 31.61 -47.38
CA GLY A 14 -6.76 30.44 -47.76
C GLY A 14 -6.45 29.05 -47.17
N LEU A 15 -7.09 28.77 -46.03
CA LEU A 15 -7.86 27.55 -45.64
C LEU A 15 -7.94 26.37 -46.64
N ALA A 16 -7.64 25.13 -46.18
CA ALA A 16 -8.64 24.03 -46.01
C ALA A 16 -8.04 22.62 -45.72
N ARG A 17 -8.50 22.05 -44.59
CA ARG A 17 -8.96 20.65 -44.35
C ARG A 17 -7.94 19.49 -44.20
N THR A 18 -7.63 19.23 -42.92
CA THR A 18 -7.85 17.99 -42.15
C THR A 18 -7.64 16.60 -42.79
N ALA A 19 -6.67 15.87 -42.25
CA ALA A 19 -6.78 14.43 -42.01
C ALA A 19 -6.16 14.12 -40.63
N THR A 20 -7.01 13.76 -39.66
CA THR A 20 -6.59 13.31 -38.33
C THR A 20 -6.50 11.78 -38.36
N PRO A 21 -5.36 11.14 -38.06
CA PRO A 21 -5.37 9.74 -37.72
C PRO A 21 -5.95 9.57 -36.31
N SER A 22 -7.14 8.97 -36.31
CA SER A 22 -7.84 8.38 -35.18
C SER A 22 -6.96 7.38 -34.44
N GLY A 23 -6.94 7.43 -33.10
CA GLY A 23 -6.57 6.27 -32.27
C GLY A 23 -5.46 6.44 -31.22
N ALA A 24 -4.98 7.65 -30.92
CA ALA A 24 -4.09 7.82 -29.77
C ALA A 24 -4.90 7.82 -28.47
N VAL A 25 -4.90 6.69 -27.75
CA VAL A 25 -5.35 6.64 -26.35
C VAL A 25 -4.49 7.65 -25.56
N PRO A 26 -5.07 8.62 -24.82
CA PRO A 26 -4.28 9.60 -24.11
C PRO A 26 -3.32 8.94 -23.11
N SER A 27 -2.03 9.25 -23.24
CA SER A 27 -0.92 8.81 -22.37
C SER A 27 -1.06 9.23 -20.89
N TYR A 28 -2.10 9.99 -20.55
CA TYR A 28 -2.34 10.54 -19.21
C TYR A 28 -3.44 9.79 -18.43
N ILE A 29 -3.69 8.50 -18.68
CA ILE A 29 -4.34 7.72 -17.61
C ILE A 29 -3.21 7.44 -16.60
N PRO A 30 -3.16 8.10 -15.41
CA PRO A 30 -2.26 7.60 -14.39
C PRO A 30 -2.69 6.16 -14.16
N ALA A 31 -1.79 5.21 -14.36
CA ALA A 31 -2.01 3.85 -13.87
C ALA A 31 -2.46 4.03 -12.43
N MET A 32 -3.69 3.64 -12.10
CA MET A 32 -4.18 3.68 -10.72
C MET A 32 -3.21 2.84 -9.92
N THR A 33 -2.24 3.50 -9.27
CA THR A 33 -1.19 2.81 -8.53
C THR A 33 -1.89 2.19 -7.35
N ALA A 34 -2.13 0.88 -7.45
CA ALA A 34 -2.79 0.13 -6.40
C ALA A 34 -2.05 0.40 -5.09
N HIS A 35 -2.80 0.83 -4.06
CA HIS A 35 -2.24 1.14 -2.74
C HIS A 35 -1.34 -0.01 -2.28
N ARG A 36 -0.12 0.33 -1.84
CA ARG A 36 0.88 -0.65 -1.38
C ARG A 36 1.04 -0.58 0.12
N TYR A 37 1.08 -1.75 0.73
CA TYR A 37 1.15 -1.93 2.17
C TYR A 37 2.59 -2.24 2.59
N PRO A 38 3.09 -1.63 3.68
CA PRO A 38 4.41 -1.94 4.21
C PRO A 38 4.43 -3.34 4.83
N LEU A 39 5.54 -4.05 4.65
CA LEU A 39 5.82 -5.31 5.33
C LEU A 39 7.07 -5.14 6.20
N GLY A 40 6.90 -4.45 7.33
CA GLY A 40 8.01 -4.12 8.22
C GLY A 40 8.77 -5.35 8.75
N PRO A 41 9.93 -5.13 9.38
CA PRO A 41 10.82 -6.19 9.88
C PRO A 41 10.19 -7.09 10.97
N ALA A 42 9.05 -6.68 11.51
CA ALA A 42 8.22 -7.48 12.40
C ALA A 42 7.80 -8.84 11.80
N TRP A 43 7.54 -8.88 10.48
CA TRP A 43 7.01 -10.07 9.83
C TRP A 43 7.96 -11.29 9.92
N PRO A 44 9.23 -11.20 9.49
CA PRO A 44 10.19 -12.28 9.67
C PRO A 44 10.35 -12.73 11.13
N VAL A 45 10.31 -11.79 12.09
CA VAL A 45 10.41 -12.10 13.52
C VAL A 45 9.19 -12.91 13.97
N LEU A 46 7.98 -12.48 13.61
CA LEU A 46 6.73 -13.18 13.94
C LEU A 46 6.67 -14.57 13.32
N PHE A 47 7.11 -14.72 12.07
CA PHE A 47 7.22 -16.04 11.42
C PHE A 47 8.12 -16.97 12.23
N ALA A 48 9.32 -16.51 12.58
CA ALA A 48 10.29 -17.29 13.34
C ALA A 48 9.78 -17.66 14.74
N GLN A 49 9.13 -16.73 15.44
CA GLN A 49 8.53 -16.97 16.75
C GLN A 49 7.43 -18.04 16.72
N LEU A 50 6.78 -18.21 15.57
CA LEU A 50 5.74 -19.22 15.35
C LEU A 50 6.28 -20.47 14.62
N GLY A 51 7.60 -20.61 14.54
CA GLY A 51 8.27 -21.80 14.00
C GLY A 51 8.25 -21.90 12.47
N VAL A 52 7.91 -20.81 11.77
CA VAL A 52 7.81 -20.78 10.31
C VAL A 52 9.00 -20.04 9.70
N ARG A 53 9.61 -20.64 8.67
CA ARG A 53 10.70 -19.99 7.93
C ARG A 53 10.15 -18.95 6.97
N THR A 54 10.67 -17.73 7.04
CA THR A 54 10.30 -16.61 6.13
C THR A 54 10.36 -17.00 4.66
N ALA A 55 11.38 -17.76 4.25
CA ALA A 55 11.55 -18.19 2.86
C ALA A 55 10.40 -19.10 2.38
N ASP A 56 9.84 -19.95 3.25
CA ASP A 56 8.70 -20.81 2.89
C ASP A 56 7.42 -20.00 2.70
N VAL A 57 7.19 -19.01 3.57
CA VAL A 57 6.05 -18.09 3.43
C VAL A 57 6.13 -17.31 2.12
N LEU A 58 7.29 -16.71 1.82
CA LEU A 58 7.50 -15.94 0.59
C LEU A 58 7.31 -16.81 -0.66
N ARG A 59 7.87 -18.02 -0.67
CA ARG A 59 7.72 -18.98 -1.76
C ARG A 59 6.26 -19.38 -1.97
N LEU A 60 5.54 -19.72 -0.90
CA LEU A 60 4.13 -20.10 -0.98
C LEU A 60 3.24 -18.93 -1.41
N ALA A 61 3.56 -17.70 -1.00
CA ALA A 61 2.85 -16.49 -1.39
C ALA A 61 3.16 -16.01 -2.83
N GLY A 62 4.15 -16.63 -3.50
CA GLY A 62 4.64 -16.21 -4.80
C GLY A 62 5.33 -14.84 -4.77
N LEU A 63 6.11 -14.58 -3.72
CA LEU A 63 6.83 -13.33 -3.50
C LEU A 63 8.35 -13.54 -3.61
N PRO A 64 9.11 -12.47 -3.95
CA PRO A 64 10.57 -12.54 -4.00
C PRO A 64 11.15 -12.97 -2.65
N THR A 65 12.13 -13.88 -2.67
CA THR A 65 12.75 -14.42 -1.44
C THR A 65 13.59 -13.40 -0.68
N ASP A 66 14.02 -12.34 -1.36
CA ASP A 66 14.78 -11.21 -0.84
C ASP A 66 13.89 -10.02 -0.46
N LEU A 67 12.56 -10.17 -0.47
CA LEU A 67 11.61 -9.07 -0.21
C LEU A 67 11.95 -8.28 1.07
N PHE A 68 12.27 -8.98 2.16
CA PHE A 68 12.60 -8.34 3.45
C PHE A 68 14.03 -7.79 3.56
N ALA A 69 14.89 -8.00 2.54
CA ALA A 69 16.19 -7.35 2.45
C ALA A 69 16.10 -5.93 1.86
N LEU A 70 14.94 -5.56 1.30
CA LEU A 70 14.70 -4.21 0.79
C LEU A 70 14.62 -3.20 1.95
N PRO A 71 15.04 -1.93 1.76
CA PRO A 71 14.94 -0.90 2.79
C PRO A 71 13.50 -0.55 3.20
N ASP A 72 12.55 -0.60 2.25
CA ASP A 72 11.12 -0.33 2.47
C ASP A 72 10.26 -1.35 1.69
N PRO A 73 10.15 -2.58 2.20
CA PRO A 73 9.41 -3.65 1.54
C PRO A 73 7.91 -3.32 1.49
N ARG A 74 7.37 -3.19 0.27
CA ARG A 74 5.96 -2.88 0.03
C ARG A 74 5.31 -3.80 -0.99
N VAL A 75 4.11 -4.25 -0.69
CA VAL A 75 3.34 -5.17 -1.55
C VAL A 75 1.96 -4.63 -1.87
N THR A 76 1.36 -5.10 -2.98
CA THR A 76 -0.04 -4.81 -3.28
C THR A 76 -0.96 -5.48 -2.26
N GLY A 77 -2.20 -5.01 -2.14
CA GLY A 77 -3.19 -5.64 -1.24
C GLY A 77 -3.39 -7.13 -1.51
N ALA A 78 -3.45 -7.53 -2.79
CA ALA A 78 -3.55 -8.94 -3.15
C ALA A 78 -2.33 -9.77 -2.69
N ALA A 79 -1.12 -9.22 -2.84
CA ALA A 79 0.10 -9.87 -2.39
C ALA A 79 0.18 -9.97 -0.85
N TYR A 80 -0.29 -8.94 -0.12
CA TYR A 80 -0.39 -8.99 1.34
C TYR A 80 -1.31 -10.12 1.80
N LEU A 81 -2.50 -10.23 1.21
CA LEU A 81 -3.46 -11.28 1.58
C LEU A 81 -2.92 -12.68 1.26
N ARG A 82 -2.21 -12.85 0.13
CA ARG A 82 -1.51 -14.12 -0.16
C ARG A 82 -0.42 -14.44 0.86
N LEU A 83 0.36 -13.45 1.30
CA LEU A 83 1.36 -13.63 2.35
C LEU A 83 0.71 -14.08 3.66
N ALA A 84 -0.38 -13.40 4.07
CA ALA A 84 -1.11 -13.74 5.29
C ALA A 84 -1.72 -15.15 5.23
N GLY A 85 -2.32 -15.53 4.09
CA GLY A 85 -2.84 -16.88 3.86
C GLY A 85 -1.73 -17.94 3.88
N ALA A 86 -0.64 -17.72 3.15
CA ALA A 86 0.52 -18.61 3.14
C ALA A 86 1.09 -18.82 4.55
N PHE A 87 1.12 -17.77 5.36
CA PHE A 87 1.55 -17.89 6.75
C PHE A 87 0.58 -18.74 7.58
N ALA A 88 -0.73 -18.51 7.46
CA ALA A 88 -1.74 -19.30 8.16
C ALA A 88 -1.70 -20.79 7.77
N ASP A 89 -1.47 -21.09 6.49
CA ASP A 89 -1.35 -22.46 5.98
C ASP A 89 -0.10 -23.18 6.50
N LEU A 90 1.00 -22.45 6.70
CA LEU A 90 2.26 -22.97 7.23
C LEU A 90 2.29 -23.03 8.77
N ALA A 91 1.40 -22.30 9.45
CA ALA A 91 1.20 -22.33 10.89
C ALA A 91 -0.24 -22.74 11.27
N PRO A 92 -0.73 -23.93 10.85
CA PRO A 92 -2.11 -24.32 11.08
C PRO A 92 -2.31 -24.58 12.57
N ARG A 93 -2.95 -23.63 13.26
CA ARG A 93 -3.25 -23.72 14.68
C ARG A 93 -4.60 -23.07 15.00
N PRO A 94 -5.43 -23.69 15.87
CA PRO A 94 -6.66 -23.07 16.35
C PRO A 94 -6.42 -21.76 17.11
N ASP A 95 -5.26 -21.64 17.76
CA ASP A 95 -4.87 -20.52 18.62
C ASP A 95 -3.98 -19.48 17.92
N LEU A 96 -3.80 -19.56 16.59
CA LEU A 96 -2.85 -18.73 15.85
C LEU A 96 -3.01 -17.24 16.13
N ALA A 97 -4.26 -16.74 16.18
CA ALA A 97 -4.53 -15.33 16.44
C ALA A 97 -4.11 -14.90 17.87
N VAL A 98 -4.35 -15.75 18.86
CA VAL A 98 -3.96 -15.50 20.26
C VAL A 98 -2.43 -15.50 20.37
N ARG A 99 -1.79 -16.53 19.80
CA ARG A 99 -0.33 -16.63 19.74
C ARG A 99 0.29 -15.43 19.02
N LEU A 100 -0.31 -14.97 17.92
CA LEU A 100 0.15 -13.78 17.23
C LEU A 100 0.08 -12.55 18.16
N ALA A 101 -1.03 -12.36 18.87
CA ALA A 101 -1.20 -11.26 19.82
C ALA A 101 -0.18 -11.30 20.97
N GLU A 102 0.17 -12.49 21.48
CA GLU A 102 1.22 -12.65 22.51
C GLU A 102 2.62 -12.23 22.03
N HIS A 103 2.88 -12.33 20.72
CA HIS A 103 4.18 -12.03 20.13
C HIS A 103 4.24 -10.64 19.49
N ILE A 104 3.09 -10.00 19.24
CA ILE A 104 3.02 -8.60 18.86
C ILE A 104 3.44 -7.77 20.06
N ARG A 105 4.67 -7.28 20.01
CA ARG A 105 5.19 -6.36 20.99
C ARG A 105 4.79 -4.93 20.63
N PRO A 106 4.36 -4.10 21.59
CA PRO A 106 4.02 -2.71 21.35
C PRO A 106 5.23 -1.87 20.90
N GLU A 107 6.45 -2.33 21.18
CA GLU A 107 7.70 -1.72 20.68
C GLU A 107 7.94 -1.97 19.18
N THR A 108 7.10 -2.79 18.54
CA THR A 108 7.14 -3.04 17.10
C THR A 108 6.55 -1.82 16.40
N PHE A 109 7.41 -0.86 16.06
CA PHE A 109 7.17 0.49 15.52
C PHE A 109 6.14 0.60 14.38
N ASP A 110 4.87 0.39 14.68
CA ASP A 110 3.76 0.73 13.81
C ASP A 110 2.99 1.92 14.40
N PRO A 111 2.99 3.09 13.73
CA PRO A 111 2.38 4.30 14.31
C PRO A 111 0.90 4.12 14.66
N PRO A 112 0.06 3.43 13.85
CA PRO A 112 -1.31 3.10 14.22
C PRO A 112 -1.46 2.23 15.49
N LEU A 113 -0.68 1.16 15.65
CA LEU A 113 -0.72 0.34 16.85
C LEU A 113 -0.28 1.13 18.09
N PHE A 114 0.77 1.94 17.98
CA PHE A 114 1.24 2.79 19.07
C PHE A 114 0.18 3.82 19.48
N ALA A 115 -0.48 4.47 18.51
CA ALA A 115 -1.57 5.42 18.78
C ALA A 115 -2.76 4.77 19.50
N ALA A 116 -3.05 3.50 19.22
CA ALA A 116 -4.08 2.74 19.93
C ALA A 116 -3.65 2.47 21.38
N LEU A 117 -2.41 2.02 21.61
CA LEU A 117 -1.86 1.71 22.94
C LEU A 117 -1.75 2.93 23.85
N CYS A 118 -1.51 4.11 23.30
CA CYS A 118 -1.47 5.38 24.04
C CYS A 118 -2.86 6.03 24.21
N SER A 119 -3.95 5.28 24.02
CA SER A 119 -5.30 5.81 24.22
C SER A 119 -5.69 5.79 25.69
N ALA A 120 -6.58 6.71 26.08
CA ALA A 120 -7.05 6.81 27.46
C ALA A 120 -7.88 5.59 27.90
N ASP A 121 -8.55 4.94 26.96
CA ASP A 121 -9.43 3.80 27.19
C ASP A 121 -9.46 2.87 25.96
N LEU A 122 -10.01 1.67 26.17
CA LEU A 122 -10.09 0.63 25.13
C LEU A 122 -10.99 1.03 23.96
N THR A 123 -12.08 1.75 24.22
CA THR A 123 -13.01 2.22 23.19
C THR A 123 -12.27 3.12 22.19
N THR A 124 -11.58 4.14 22.70
CA THR A 124 -10.74 5.04 21.93
C THR A 124 -9.61 4.29 21.20
N ALA A 125 -8.99 3.31 21.86
CA ALA A 125 -7.94 2.49 21.26
C ALA A 125 -8.43 1.71 20.03
N VAL A 126 -9.56 1.03 20.16
CA VAL A 126 -10.14 0.20 19.09
C VAL A 126 -10.68 1.06 17.94
N GLU A 127 -11.26 2.23 18.23
CA GLU A 127 -11.66 3.19 17.21
C GLU A 127 -10.48 3.75 16.42
N ARG A 128 -9.39 4.13 17.09
CA ARG A 128 -8.15 4.55 16.43
C ARG A 128 -7.58 3.44 15.57
N LEU A 129 -7.53 2.23 16.11
CA LEU A 129 -7.06 1.07 15.35
C LEU A 129 -7.93 0.83 14.12
N ALA A 130 -9.25 0.95 14.23
CA ALA A 130 -10.16 0.80 13.11
C ALA A 130 -9.95 1.85 12.02
N ARG A 131 -9.79 3.12 12.43
CA ARG A 131 -9.51 4.24 11.53
C ARG A 131 -8.20 4.04 10.75
N PHE A 132 -7.17 3.54 11.41
CA PHE A 132 -5.82 3.45 10.84
C PHE A 132 -5.45 2.04 10.31
N LYS A 133 -6.28 1.01 10.56
CA LYS A 133 -6.12 -0.34 10.00
C LYS A 133 -5.79 -0.37 8.50
N PRO A 134 -6.38 0.50 7.66
CA PRO A 134 -6.10 0.53 6.23
C PRO A 134 -4.70 1.00 5.84
N LEU A 135 -3.96 1.64 6.75
CA LEU A 135 -2.57 2.00 6.53
C LEU A 135 -1.65 0.78 6.70
N LEU A 136 -2.11 -0.22 7.48
CA LEU A 136 -1.34 -1.41 7.85
C LEU A 136 -1.54 -2.56 6.89
N ALA A 137 -2.79 -2.75 6.48
CA ALA A 137 -3.23 -3.92 5.77
C ALA A 137 -4.43 -3.60 4.88
N PRO A 138 -4.69 -4.39 3.83
CA PRO A 138 -5.89 -4.31 3.00
C PRO A 138 -7.13 -4.86 3.73
N ILE A 139 -7.36 -4.43 4.98
CA ILE A 139 -8.39 -4.91 5.88
C ILE A 139 -9.08 -3.70 6.51
N ARG A 140 -10.41 -3.76 6.62
CA ARG A 140 -11.22 -2.81 7.41
C ARG A 140 -11.61 -3.49 8.72
N LEU A 141 -11.51 -2.75 9.83
CA LEU A 141 -12.04 -3.16 11.12
C LEU A 141 -13.31 -2.35 11.37
N HIS A 142 -14.40 -3.03 11.65
CA HIS A 142 -15.68 -2.41 11.99
C HIS A 142 -15.90 -2.57 13.49
N VAL A 143 -16.16 -1.46 14.17
CA VAL A 143 -16.41 -1.41 15.61
C VAL A 143 -17.90 -1.26 15.81
N VAL A 144 -18.47 -2.11 16.65
CA VAL A 144 -19.88 -2.06 17.06
C VAL A 144 -19.91 -1.93 18.56
N HIS A 145 -20.62 -0.94 19.07
CA HIS A 145 -20.85 -0.76 20.50
C HIS A 145 -22.09 -1.58 20.90
N GLY A 146 -22.00 -2.32 21.99
CA GLY A 146 -23.18 -2.94 22.60
C GLY A 146 -23.98 -1.88 23.34
N ASP A 147 -25.30 -1.90 23.16
CA ASP A 147 -26.26 -1.13 23.96
C ASP A 147 -26.30 -1.61 25.42
#